data_AF-A0AA42VKX3-F1
#
_entry.id   AF-A0AA42VKX3-F1
#
_cell.length_a   1.000
_cell.length_b   1.000
_cell.length_c   1.000
_cell.angle_alpha   90.00
_cell.angle_beta   90.00
_cell.angle_gamma   90.00
#
_symmetry.space_group_name_H-M   'P 1'
#
loop_
_entity.id
_entity.type
_entity.pdbx_description
1 polymer ?
#
loop_
_entity_poly.entity_id
_entity_poly.type
_entity_poly.pdbx_seq_one_letter_code
_entity_poly.pdbx_strand_id
1 'polypeptide(L)'
;MNDVEHDLPDSLQTDFPSLMDWDEVIQDDREDRLGFARRTTYALLTLSGAELVEGFDGGNQKALEEARRTVALFQADLRRQAWFAEAAEKRLERVAEVLAAAG
;
A
#
# COMPACT_ATOMS: atom_id res chain seq x y z
N MET A 1 10.70 -33.35 40.43
CA MET A 1 10.97 -32.79 39.09
C MET A 1 9.81 -31.86 38.80
N ASN A 2 10.11 -30.60 38.51
CA ASN A 2 9.10 -29.57 38.25
C ASN A 2 8.54 -29.80 36.85
N ASP A 3 7.26 -30.17 36.77
CA ASP A 3 6.53 -30.13 35.51
C ASP A 3 6.08 -28.68 35.29
N VAL A 4 6.80 -27.99 34.41
CA VAL A 4 6.46 -26.66 33.94
C VAL A 4 5.24 -26.79 33.05
N GLU A 5 4.08 -26.37 33.53
CA GLU A 5 2.95 -26.06 32.67
C GLU A 5 3.42 -24.98 31.68
N HIS A 6 3.57 -25.37 30.42
CA HIS A 6 3.72 -24.42 29.34
C HIS A 6 2.35 -23.75 29.13
N ASP A 7 2.15 -22.64 29.83
CA ASP A 7 1.21 -21.58 29.44
C ASP A 7 1.59 -21.14 28.01
N LEU A 8 0.98 -21.78 27.02
CA LEU A 8 0.84 -21.21 25.69
C LEU A 8 -0.19 -20.08 25.82
N PRO A 9 0.14 -18.82 25.55
CA PRO A 9 -0.88 -17.79 25.48
C PRO A 9 -1.82 -18.13 24.32
N ASP A 10 -3.08 -18.41 24.68
CA ASP A 10 -4.23 -18.67 23.81
C ASP A 10 -4.68 -17.40 23.04
N SER A 11 -3.72 -16.59 22.57
CA SER A 11 -4.00 -15.31 21.91
C SER A 11 -3.01 -15.01 20.79
N LEU A 12 -2.89 -15.95 19.84
CA LEU A 12 -2.71 -15.59 18.44
C LEU A 12 -4.00 -15.92 17.68
N GLN A 13 -5.14 -15.56 18.28
CA GLN A 13 -6.33 -15.26 17.50
C GLN A 13 -5.96 -14.03 16.67
N THR A 14 -5.45 -14.29 15.47
CA THR A 14 -5.28 -13.29 14.44
C THR A 14 -6.70 -12.86 14.08
N ASP A 15 -7.25 -11.92 14.85
CA ASP A 15 -8.43 -11.17 14.47
C ASP A 15 -8.04 -10.43 13.20
N PHE A 16 -8.33 -11.03 12.05
CA PHE A 16 -8.34 -10.29 10.81
C PHE A 16 -9.35 -9.15 11.04
N PRO A 17 -8.95 -7.88 10.85
CA PRO A 17 -9.89 -6.78 10.96
C PRO A 17 -11.10 -7.10 10.07
N SER A 18 -12.30 -6.82 10.57
CA SER A 18 -13.51 -6.88 9.75
C SER A 18 -13.21 -6.16 8.44
N LEU A 19 -13.38 -6.84 7.31
CA LEU A 19 -13.37 -6.22 6.00
C LEU A 19 -14.28 -4.99 6.08
N MET A 20 -13.74 -3.84 5.67
CA MET A 20 -14.39 -2.53 5.78
C MET A 20 -15.84 -2.56 5.31
N ASP A 21 -16.67 -1.75 5.95
CA ASP A 21 -18.05 -1.48 5.51
C ASP A 21 -18.08 -0.92 4.08
N TRP A 22 -19.14 -1.17 3.32
CA TRP A 22 -19.34 -0.63 1.98
C TRP A 22 -19.36 0.91 1.95
N ASP A 23 -19.84 1.58 3.00
CA ASP A 23 -19.73 3.04 3.11
C ASP A 23 -18.28 3.49 3.40
N GLU A 24 -17.51 2.72 4.18
CA GLU A 24 -16.07 2.94 4.38
C GLU A 24 -15.26 2.68 3.10
N VAL A 25 -15.66 1.72 2.26
CA VAL A 25 -15.05 1.48 0.94
C VAL A 25 -15.33 2.63 -0.02
N ILE A 26 -16.55 3.20 0.00
CA ILE A 26 -16.90 4.37 -0.82
C ILE A 26 -16.20 5.64 -0.31
N GLN A 27 -15.98 5.75 1.01
CA GLN A 27 -15.20 6.82 1.64
C GLN A 27 -13.69 6.67 1.30
N ASP A 28 -13.13 5.47 1.41
CA ASP A 28 -11.75 5.14 1.03
C ASP A 28 -11.53 5.35 -0.47
N ASP A 29 -12.47 5.03 -1.35
CA ASP A 29 -12.35 5.31 -2.79
C ASP A 29 -12.44 6.82 -3.10
N ARG A 30 -13.15 7.60 -2.27
CA ARG A 30 -13.17 9.06 -2.33
C ARG A 30 -11.90 9.71 -1.76
N GLU A 31 -11.33 9.13 -0.71
CA GLU A 31 -10.13 9.61 0.01
C GLU A 31 -8.82 9.11 -0.64
N ASP A 32 -8.84 7.94 -1.26
CA ASP A 32 -7.75 7.27 -1.97
C ASP A 32 -8.10 7.13 -3.45
N ARG A 33 -8.06 8.25 -4.17
CA ARG A 33 -8.21 8.33 -5.63
C ARG A 33 -7.27 7.39 -6.41
N LEU A 34 -6.26 6.81 -5.75
CA LEU A 34 -5.29 5.89 -6.30
C LEU A 34 -5.38 4.49 -5.67
N GLY A 35 -6.38 4.21 -4.83
CA GLY A 35 -6.53 2.94 -4.13
C GLY A 35 -6.76 1.78 -5.07
N PHE A 36 -7.54 1.99 -6.12
CA PHE A 36 -7.63 1.04 -7.22
C PHE A 36 -6.27 0.78 -7.88
N ALA A 37 -5.49 1.83 -8.11
CA ALA A 37 -4.21 1.72 -8.81
C ALA A 37 -3.13 1.03 -7.95
N ARG A 38 -3.15 1.30 -6.65
CA ARG A 38 -2.35 0.64 -5.62
C ARG A 38 -2.68 -0.85 -5.54
N ARG A 39 -3.97 -1.20 -5.34
CA ARG A 39 -4.44 -2.60 -5.25
C ARG A 39 -4.14 -3.38 -6.53
N THR A 40 -4.37 -2.78 -7.69
CA THR A 40 -4.01 -3.36 -9.00
C THR A 40 -2.51 -3.64 -9.06
N THR A 41 -1.67 -2.68 -8.67
CA THR A 41 -0.21 -2.87 -8.66
C THR A 41 0.20 -4.00 -7.73
N TYR A 42 -0.37 -4.08 -6.53
CA TYR A 42 -0.08 -5.16 -5.59
C TYR A 42 -0.53 -6.53 -6.10
N ALA A 43 -1.72 -6.64 -6.69
CA ALA A 43 -2.20 -7.87 -7.29
C ALA A 43 -1.25 -8.35 -8.40
N LEU A 44 -0.78 -7.44 -9.26
CA LEU A 44 0.19 -7.76 -10.32
C LEU A 44 1.54 -8.26 -9.79
N LEU A 45 1.95 -7.83 -8.60
CA LEU A 45 3.22 -8.23 -7.97
C LEU A 45 3.11 -9.54 -7.18
N THR A 46 1.90 -9.96 -6.83
CA THR A 46 1.66 -11.08 -5.89
C THR A 46 1.10 -12.32 -6.58
N LEU A 47 0.35 -12.15 -7.66
CA LEU A 47 -0.17 -13.27 -8.46
C LEU A 47 0.93 -13.93 -9.29
N SER A 48 0.81 -15.25 -9.47
CA SER A 48 1.67 -16.00 -10.38
C SER A 48 1.38 -15.64 -11.85
N GLY A 49 2.33 -15.92 -12.74
CA GLY A 49 2.15 -15.65 -14.18
C GLY A 49 0.93 -16.37 -14.78
N ALA A 50 0.58 -17.57 -14.30
CA ALA A 50 -0.59 -18.30 -14.77
C ALA A 50 -1.91 -17.63 -14.33
N GLU A 51 -2.00 -17.22 -13.07
CA GLU A 51 -3.17 -16.48 -12.53
C GLU A 51 -3.35 -15.13 -13.21
N LEU A 52 -2.25 -14.45 -13.56
CA LEU A 52 -2.31 -13.21 -14.34
C LEU A 52 -2.87 -13.44 -15.75
N VAL A 53 -2.40 -14.48 -16.45
CA VAL A 53 -2.90 -14.81 -17.79
C VAL A 53 -4.37 -15.20 -17.76
N GLU A 54 -4.80 -15.98 -16.77
CA GLU A 54 -6.21 -16.33 -16.55
C GLU A 54 -7.06 -15.10 -16.20
N GLY A 55 -6.56 -14.21 -15.34
CA GLY A 55 -7.24 -12.97 -14.97
C GLY A 55 -7.44 -11.99 -16.13
N PHE A 56 -6.63 -12.07 -17.18
CA PHE A 56 -6.83 -11.34 -18.44
C PHE A 56 -7.58 -12.17 -19.51
N ASP A 57 -8.25 -13.26 -19.12
CA ASP A 57 -9.01 -14.15 -20.02
C ASP A 57 -8.16 -14.64 -21.21
N GLY A 58 -6.88 -14.92 -20.97
CA GLY A 58 -5.95 -15.48 -21.95
C GLY A 58 -5.59 -14.59 -23.15
N GLY A 59 -6.06 -13.33 -23.20
CA GLY A 59 -5.82 -12.46 -24.35
C GLY A 59 -6.53 -11.10 -24.38
N ASN A 60 -7.14 -10.66 -23.28
CA ASN A 60 -7.84 -9.38 -23.23
C ASN A 60 -6.85 -8.20 -23.23
N GLN A 61 -6.42 -7.81 -24.44
CA GLN A 61 -5.46 -6.74 -24.66
C GLN A 61 -5.93 -5.39 -24.13
N LYS A 62 -7.25 -5.12 -24.17
CA LYS A 62 -7.82 -3.89 -23.63
C LYS A 62 -7.66 -3.83 -22.10
N ALA A 63 -7.99 -4.91 -21.39
CA ALA A 63 -7.81 -4.99 -19.95
C ALA A 63 -6.33 -4.87 -19.55
N LEU A 64 -5.42 -5.44 -20.34
CA LEU A 64 -3.98 -5.29 -20.13
C LEU A 64 -3.51 -3.83 -20.30
N GLU A 65 -3.99 -3.13 -21.32
CA GLU A 65 -3.67 -1.71 -21.53
C GLU A 65 -4.23 -0.82 -20.41
N GLU A 66 -5.43 -1.10 -19.93
CA GLU A 66 -6.03 -0.41 -18.79
C GLU A 66 -5.23 -0.66 -17.50
N ALA A 67 -4.82 -1.90 -17.22
CA ALA A 67 -3.94 -2.23 -16.10
C ALA A 67 -2.59 -1.49 -16.20
N ARG A 68 -1.99 -1.42 -17.39
CA ARG A 68 -0.75 -0.64 -17.62
C ARG A 68 -0.93 0.85 -17.34
N ARG A 69 -2.03 1.47 -17.80
CA ARG A 69 -2.32 2.88 -17.53
C ARG A 69 -2.52 3.13 -16.03
N THR A 70 -3.24 2.25 -15.36
CA THR A 70 -3.47 2.29 -13.93
C THR A 70 -2.15 2.22 -13.14
N VAL A 71 -1.26 1.28 -13.49
CA VAL A 71 0.08 1.20 -12.88
C VAL A 71 0.91 2.46 -13.15
N ALA A 72 0.86 3.00 -14.38
CA ALA A 72 1.60 4.22 -14.73
C ALA A 72 1.12 5.45 -13.91
N LEU A 73 -0.18 5.56 -13.67
CA LEU A 73 -0.75 6.60 -12.80
C LEU A 73 -0.23 6.46 -11.37
N PHE A 74 -0.23 5.25 -10.82
CA PHE A 74 0.29 4.99 -9.48
C PHE A 74 1.80 5.29 -9.38
N GLN A 75 2.57 4.89 -10.39
CA GLN A 75 4.00 5.19 -10.45
C GLN A 75 4.27 6.70 -10.47
N ALA A 76 3.50 7.47 -11.24
CA ALA A 76 3.63 8.92 -11.30
C ALA A 76 3.33 9.59 -9.94
N ASP A 77 2.33 9.07 -9.22
CA ASP A 77 2.01 9.55 -7.89
C ASP A 77 3.11 9.23 -6.87
N LEU A 78 3.61 8.00 -6.83
CA LEU A 78 4.71 7.62 -5.92
C LEU A 78 5.95 8.50 -6.14
N ARG A 79 6.30 8.82 -7.39
CA ARG A 79 7.41 9.75 -7.69
C ARG A 79 7.16 11.14 -7.13
N ARG A 80 5.92 11.62 -7.21
CA ARG A 80 5.53 12.93 -6.67
C ARG A 80 5.60 12.92 -5.14
N GLN A 81 5.10 11.87 -4.49
CA GLN A 81 5.17 11.72 -3.03
C GLN A 81 6.63 11.67 -2.54
N ALA A 82 7.49 10.91 -3.23
CA ALA A 82 8.92 10.86 -2.91
C ALA A 82 9.58 12.24 -3.01
N TRP A 83 9.26 13.02 -4.04
CA TRP A 83 9.76 14.39 -4.18
C TRP A 83 9.30 15.31 -3.04
N PHE A 84 8.03 15.23 -2.64
CA PHE A 84 7.52 16.01 -1.51
C PHE A 84 8.22 15.62 -0.19
N ALA A 85 8.44 14.33 0.05
CA ALA A 85 9.13 13.85 1.23
C ALA A 85 10.57 14.39 1.30
N GLU A 86 11.32 14.30 0.19
CA GLU A 86 12.68 14.85 0.09
C GLU A 86 12.70 16.37 0.33
N ALA A 87 11.74 17.10 -0.22
CA ALA A 87 11.63 18.55 -0.01
C ALA A 87 11.31 18.91 1.45
N ALA A 88 10.46 18.11 2.12
CA ALA A 88 10.14 18.27 3.53
C ALA A 88 11.36 18.00 4.43
N GLU A 89 12.12 16.94 4.14
CA GLU A 89 13.36 16.61 4.86
C GLU A 89 14.38 17.76 4.81
N LYS A 90 14.68 18.28 3.62
CA LYS A 90 15.55 19.46 3.46
C LYS A 90 15.07 20.69 4.22
N ARG A 91 13.75 20.84 4.38
CA ARG A 91 13.17 21.94 5.16
C ARG A 91 13.37 21.72 6.65
N LEU A 92 13.23 20.48 7.13
CA LEU A 92 13.49 20.10 8.52
C LEU A 92 14.96 20.29 8.89
N GLU A 93 15.90 19.96 7.99
CA GLU A 93 17.34 20.23 8.19
C GLU A 93 17.60 21.71 8.46
N ARG A 94 17.06 22.61 7.62
CA ARG A 94 17.20 24.06 7.82
C ARG A 94 16.58 24.55 9.13
N VAL A 95 15.45 23.98 9.54
CA VAL A 95 14.83 24.29 10.83
C VAL A 95 15.76 23.86 11.96
N ALA A 96 16.37 22.68 11.87
CA ALA A 96 17.32 22.19 12.86
C ALA A 96 18.56 23.10 12.98
N GLU A 97 19.10 23.58 11.85
CA GLU A 97 20.21 24.54 11.84
C GLU A 97 19.86 25.86 12.56
N VAL A 98 18.68 26.42 12.28
CA VAL A 98 18.22 27.67 12.92
C VAL A 98 18.02 27.47 14.42
N LEU A 99 17.45 26.34 14.84
CA LEU A 99 17.27 26.03 16.25
C LEU A 99 18.62 25.86 16.96
N ALA A 100 19.59 25.19 16.33
CA ALA A 100 20.93 25.01 16.88
C ALA A 100 21.71 26.33 17.02
N ALA A 101 21.48 27.30 16.12
CA ALA A 101 22.11 28.62 16.19
C ALA A 101 21.47 29.57 17.23
N ALA A 102 20.26 29.25 17.71
CA ALA A 102 19.52 30.06 18.67
C ALA A 102 19.70 29.62 20.14
N GLY A 103 20.32 28.45 20.38
CA GLY A 103 20.66 27.91 21.70
C GLY A 103 22.14 28.08 22.03
#